data_AF-A0A8T5RJ50-F1
#
_entry.id   AF-A0A8T5RJ50-F1
#
_cell.length_a   1.000
_cell.length_b   1.000
_cell.length_c   1.000
_cell.angle_alpha   90.00
_cell.angle_beta   90.00
_cell.angle_gamma   90.00
#
_symmetry.space_group_name_H-M   'P 1'
#
loop_
_entity.id
_entity.type
_entity.pdbx_description
1 polymer ?
#
loop_
_entity_poly.entity_id
_entity_poly.type
_entity_poly.pdbx_seq_one_letter_code
_entity_poly.pdbx_strand_id
1 'polypeptide(L)' 'VYVKCSLQECEKRDVKGMYAKARAGEIKKFTGIDSPFEEPDTADIIVETDKQTVEESKRIILDKLSKMGFLPN' A
#
# COMPACT_ATOMS: atom_id res chain seq x y z
N VAL A 1 -7.02 -4.36 -5.76
CA VAL A 1 -6.80 -4.10 -4.31
C VAL A 1 -5.82 -2.95 -4.18
N TYR A 2 -6.19 -1.85 -3.52
CA TYR A 2 -5.29 -0.74 -3.22
C TYR A 2 -4.73 -0.91 -1.81
N VAL A 3 -3.40 -1.04 -1.72
CA VAL A 3 -2.67 -1.13 -0.45
C VAL A 3 -2.24 0.27 -0.06
N LYS A 4 -3.11 0.97 0.67
CA LYS A 4 -2.91 2.35 1.09
C LYS A 4 -1.98 2.40 2.30
N CYS A 5 -1.05 3.34 2.27
CA CYS A 5 -0.17 3.71 3.36
C CYS A 5 0.33 5.12 3.08
N SER A 6 0.46 5.96 4.10
CA SER A 6 1.14 7.25 3.93
C SER A 6 2.58 7.06 3.47
N LEU A 7 3.07 7.96 2.60
CA LEU A 7 4.46 7.98 2.16
C LEU A 7 5.42 8.06 3.35
N GLN A 8 5.09 8.87 4.35
CA GLN A 8 5.92 9.07 5.54
C GLN A 8 6.11 7.76 6.32
N GLU A 9 5.05 6.96 6.49
CA GLU A 9 5.16 5.68 7.18
C GLU A 9 5.89 4.63 6.33
N CYS A 10 5.70 4.64 5.00
CA CYS A 10 6.50 3.81 4.08
C CYS A 10 8.00 4.13 4.17
N GLU A 11 8.35 5.43 4.15
CA GLU A 11 9.72 5.93 4.24
C GLU A 11 10.33 5.67 5.62
N LYS A 12 9.55 5.79 6.70
CA LYS A 12 9.99 5.43 8.05
C LYS A 12 10.33 3.95 8.17
N ARG A 13 9.54 3.07 7.55
CA ARG A 13 9.77 1.61 7.60
C ARG A 13 10.99 1.19 6.77
N ASP A 14 11.28 1.90 5.68
CA ASP A 14 12.34 1.67 4.70
C ASP A 14 12.92 0.25 4.67
N VAL A 15 12.06 -0.74 4.43
CA VAL A 15 12.33 -2.17 4.68
C VAL A 15 13.61 -2.67 3.99
N LYS A 16 14.00 -2.02 2.89
CA LYS A 16 15.15 -2.39 2.06
C LYS A 16 16.18 -1.26 1.90
N GLY A 17 16.04 -0.14 2.62
CA GLY A 17 16.93 1.01 2.45
C GLY A 17 16.75 1.75 1.12
N MET A 18 15.62 1.57 0.43
CA MET A 18 15.39 2.15 -0.90
C MET A 18 14.98 3.61 -0.81
N TYR A 19 14.20 4.00 0.21
CA TYR A 19 13.83 5.39 0.40
C TYR A 19 15.05 6.23 0.77
N ALA A 20 15.94 5.74 1.64
CA ALA A 20 17.19 6.41 1.98
C ALA A 20 18.06 6.66 0.73
N LYS A 21 18.22 5.64 -0.13
CA LYS A 21 18.98 5.78 -1.39
C LYS A 21 18.34 6.74 -2.38
N ALA A 22 17.00 6.76 -2.46
CA ALA A 22 16.28 7.72 -3.28
C ALA A 22 16.48 9.16 -2.78
N ARG A 23 16.40 9.39 -1.46
CA ARG A 23 16.68 10.69 -0.84
C ARG A 23 18.13 11.14 -1.03
N ALA A 24 19.08 10.21 -1.05
CA ALA A 24 20.49 10.47 -1.35
C ALA A 24 20.76 10.74 -2.85
N GLY A 25 19.75 10.58 -3.72
CA GLY A 25 19.88 10.77 -5.17
C GLY A 25 20.54 9.61 -5.92
N GLU A 26 20.77 8.48 -5.25
CA GLU A 26 21.33 7.27 -5.85
C GLU A 26 20.32 6.53 -6.73
N ILE A 27 19.03 6.64 -6.39
CA ILE A 27 17.91 6.09 -7.18
C ILE A 27 17.09 7.24 -7.73
N LYS A 28 16.97 7.31 -9.05
CA LYS A 28 16.16 8.29 -9.77
C LYS A 28 14.80 7.71 -10.14
N LYS A 29 13.81 8.58 -10.32
CA LYS A 29 12.43 8.26 -10.70
C LYS A 29 11.75 7.29 -9.72
N PHE A 30 12.10 7.38 -8.44
CA PHE A 30 11.51 6.63 -7.36
C PHE A 30 10.11 7.15 -7.01
N THR A 31 9.12 6.27 -7.13
CA THR A 31 7.70 6.56 -6.86
C THR A 31 7.51 7.05 -5.43
N GLY A 32 6.81 8.18 -5.27
CA GLY A 32 6.58 8.85 -3.99
C GLY A 32 7.66 9.86 -3.60
N ILE A 33 8.81 9.91 -4.30
CA ILE A 33 9.89 10.86 -4.01
C ILE A 33 10.06 11.86 -5.15
N ASP A 34 10.52 11.41 -6.31
CA ASP A 34 10.75 12.22 -7.51
C ASP A 34 9.90 11.77 -8.72
N SER A 35 9.13 10.69 -8.55
CA SER A 35 8.01 10.30 -9.44
C SER A 35 6.69 10.28 -8.66
N PRO A 36 5.56 10.70 -9.25
CA PRO A 36 4.26 10.63 -8.58
C PRO A 36 3.78 9.18 -8.44
N PHE A 37 2.93 8.96 -7.44
CA PHE A 37 2.03 7.80 -7.38
C PHE A 37 0.61 8.30 -7.63
N GLU A 38 -0.07 7.71 -8.59
CA GLU A 38 -1.47 8.02 -8.87
C GLU A 38 -2.33 7.07 -8.05
N GLU A 39 -2.96 7.58 -6.98
CA GLU A 39 -3.95 6.79 -6.25
C GLU A 39 -5.09 6.38 -7.20
N PRO A 40 -5.63 5.15 -7.09
CA PRO A 40 -6.71 4.72 -7.96
C PRO A 40 -7.99 5.51 -7.66
N ASP A 41 -8.62 6.04 -8.70
CA ASP A 41 -9.91 6.75 -8.59
C ASP A 41 -11.01 5.86 -7.97
N THR A 42 -10.99 4.57 -8.33
CA THR A 42 -11.88 3.55 -7.80
C THR A 42 -11.12 2.27 -7.53
N ALA A 43 -11.25 1.73 -6.32
CA ALA A 43 -10.69 0.43 -5.95
C ALA A 43 -11.77 -0.42 -5.26
N ASP A 44 -11.94 -1.67 -5.71
CA ASP A 44 -12.92 -2.60 -5.14
C ASP A 44 -12.63 -2.94 -3.67
N ILE A 45 -11.34 -2.95 -3.32
CA ILE A 45 -10.83 -3.27 -1.99
C ILE A 45 -9.69 -2.29 -1.68
N ILE A 46 -9.78 -1.61 -0.54
CA ILE A 46 -8.74 -0.73 0.01
C ILE A 46 -8.35 -1.29 1.39
N VAL A 47 -7.05 -1.42 1.65
CA VAL A 47 -6.49 -1.75 2.97
C VAL A 47 -5.52 -0.66 3.39
N GLU A 48 -5.64 -0.16 4.62
CA GLU A 48 -4.84 0.95 5.15
C GLU A 48 -3.79 0.40 6.13
N THR A 49 -2.63 0.04 5.60
CA THR A 49 -1.60 -0.75 6.31
C THR A 49 -0.77 0.03 7.34
N ASP A 50 -1.00 1.34 7.45
CA ASP A 50 -0.53 2.18 8.55
C ASP A 50 -1.55 2.32 9.69
N LYS A 51 -2.79 1.83 9.49
CA LYS A 51 -3.88 1.85 10.47
C LYS A 51 -4.37 0.46 10.87
N GLN A 52 -3.91 -0.57 10.17
CA GLN A 52 -4.40 -1.94 10.29
C GLN A 52 -3.21 -2.89 10.43
N THR A 53 -3.41 -3.95 11.19
CA THR A 53 -2.55 -5.12 11.17
C THR A 53 -2.71 -5.90 9.86
N VAL A 54 -1.76 -6.79 9.58
CA VAL A 54 -1.83 -7.72 8.45
C VAL A 54 -3.08 -8.59 8.52
N GLU A 55 -3.43 -9.07 9.71
CA GLU A 55 -4.60 -9.93 9.94
C GLU A 55 -5.92 -9.20 9.67
N GLU A 56 -6.02 -7.93 10.08
CA GLU A 56 -7.19 -7.09 9.78
C GLU A 56 -7.30 -6.81 8.28
N SER A 57 -6.19 -6.47 7.62
CA SER A 57 -6.13 -6.25 6.17
C SER A 57 -6.55 -7.50 5.40
N LYS A 58 -6.07 -8.68 5.81
CA LYS A 58 -6.45 -9.97 5.25
C LYS A 58 -7.94 -10.23 5.39
N ARG A 59 -8.50 -10.01 6.59
CA ARG A 59 -9.95 -10.17 6.85
C ARG A 59 -10.78 -9.28 5.93
N ILE A 60 -10.40 -8.00 5.78
CA ILE A 60 -11.09 -7.06 4.88
C ILE A 60 -11.13 -7.59 3.45
N ILE A 61 -10.00 -8.11 2.94
CA ILE A 61 -9.92 -8.66 1.58
C ILE A 61 -10.84 -9.87 1.43
N LEU A 62 -10.75 -10.83 2.37
CA LEU A 62 -11.56 -12.06 2.32
C LEU A 62 -13.06 -11.78 2.41
N ASP A 63 -13.47 -10.90 3.33
CA ASP A 63 -14.87 -10.51 3.50
C ASP A 63 -15.42 -9.86 2.22
N LYS A 64 -14.59 -9.08 1.51
CA LYS A 64 -15.01 -8.41 0.28
C LYS A 64 -15.16 -9.40 -0.86
N LEU A 65 -14.24 -10.36 -0.98
CA LEU A 65 -14.34 -11.45 -1.95
C LEU A 65 -15.57 -12.34 -1.72
N SER A 66 -15.89 -12.67 -0.46
CA SER A 66 -17.12 -13.39 -0.09
C SER A 66 -18.37 -12.61 -0.50
N LYS A 67 -18.44 -11.30 -0.17
CA LYS A 67 -19.58 -10.43 -0.57
C LYS A 67 -19.75 -10.29 -2.07
N MET A 68 -18.67 -10.40 -2.84
CA MET A 68 -18.71 -10.39 -4.31
C MET A 68 -19.07 -11.76 -4.91
N GLY A 69 -19.22 -12.80 -4.08
CA GLY A 69 -19.55 -14.16 -4.52
C GLY A 69 -18.35 -14.96 -5.02
N PHE A 70 -17.11 -14.49 -4.81
CA PHE A 70 -15.89 -15.21 -5.20
C PHE A 70 -15.44 -16.24 -4.18
N LEU A 71 -15.95 -16.17 -2.95
CA LEU A 71 -15.68 -17.14 -1.88
C LEU A 71 -17.00 -17.61 -1.26
N PRO A 72 -17.07 -18.86 -0.78
CA PRO A 72 -18.19 -19.33 0.01
C PRO A 72 -18.30 -18.56 1.32
N ASN A 73 -19.53 -18.45 1.84
CA ASN A 73 -19.82 -17.90 3.17
C ASN A 73 -19.51 -18.92 4.28
#